data_AF-A0A7T1MDD0-F1
#
_entry.id   AF-A0A7T1MDD0-F1
#
_cell.length_a   1.000
_cell.length_b   1.000
_cell.length_c   1.000
_cell.angle_alpha   90.00
_cell.angle_beta   90.00
_cell.angle_gamma   90.00
#
_symmetry.space_group_name_H-M   'P 1'
#
loop_
_entity.id
_entity.type
_entity.pdbx_description
1 polymer ?
#
loop_
_entity_poly.entity_id
_entity_poly.type
_entity_poly.pdbx_seq_one_letter_code
_entity_poly.pdbx_strand_id
1 'polypeptide(L)'
;MPTRHSWLVAGGLIASGMAALLLSPTPVRAEVLYKLDTMCSVKGGAPQPCTVEAIDEGDATLYRHTIGKTVATIRVTDQPVTMALQKPGGGWMTLVNAGARFSTNTICFNNRDLCVVNPNYLNSVREDNPDSMDGRDLVIVHFNQAGRVNVSCYDDGCDVVKHEVDKK
;
A
#
# COMPACT_ATOMS: atom_id res chain seq x y z
N MET A 1 61.20 -64.94 -7.24
CA MET A 1 60.61 -65.59 -6.05
C MET A 1 61.35 -65.07 -4.83
N PRO A 2 60.69 -64.47 -3.82
CA PRO A 2 59.31 -63.95 -3.82
C PRO A 2 59.16 -62.77 -4.82
N THR A 3 58.74 -61.51 -4.58
CA THR A 3 58.39 -60.73 -3.37
C THR A 3 57.55 -59.49 -3.79
N ARG A 4 56.93 -58.79 -2.83
CA ARG A 4 56.38 -57.43 -2.96
C ARG A 4 56.58 -56.67 -1.64
N HIS A 5 56.55 -55.34 -1.69
CA HIS A 5 55.58 -54.53 -0.94
C HIS A 5 55.42 -53.16 -1.62
N SER A 6 54.20 -52.62 -1.62
CA SER A 6 53.85 -51.28 -2.13
C SER A 6 54.18 -50.20 -1.07
N TRP A 7 53.98 -48.90 -1.26
CA TRP A 7 52.69 -48.23 -1.46
C TRP A 7 52.81 -46.90 -2.25
N LEU A 8 51.67 -46.44 -2.76
CA LEU A 8 51.55 -45.23 -3.59
C LEU A 8 51.52 -43.96 -2.73
N VAL A 9 52.14 -42.88 -3.21
CA VAL A 9 52.01 -41.54 -2.64
C VAL A 9 50.67 -40.94 -3.07
N ALA A 10 49.99 -40.24 -2.15
CA ALA A 10 48.67 -39.66 -2.41
C ALA A 10 48.72 -38.44 -3.33
N GLY A 11 47.71 -38.31 -4.20
CA GLY A 11 47.40 -37.09 -4.95
C GLY A 11 45.88 -36.90 -4.96
N GLY A 12 45.40 -35.83 -4.33
CA GLY A 12 43.97 -35.65 -4.02
C GLY A 12 43.13 -35.17 -5.20
N LEU A 13 42.01 -35.84 -5.47
CA LEU A 13 40.95 -35.33 -6.33
C LEU A 13 40.00 -34.44 -5.50
N ILE A 14 40.27 -33.14 -5.46
CA ILE A 14 39.32 -32.16 -4.91
C ILE A 14 38.24 -31.91 -5.97
N ALA A 15 37.17 -32.71 -5.91
CA ALA A 15 35.99 -32.51 -6.73
C ALA A 15 35.14 -31.35 -6.17
N SER A 16 35.43 -30.12 -6.61
CA SER A 16 34.72 -28.90 -6.23
C SER A 16 33.29 -28.86 -6.79
N GLY A 17 32.38 -29.62 -6.15
CA GLY A 17 30.96 -29.61 -6.47
C GLY A 17 30.31 -28.27 -6.15
N MET A 18 30.11 -27.43 -7.17
CA MET A 18 29.32 -26.20 -7.05
C MET A 18 27.83 -26.53 -6.88
N ALA A 19 27.41 -26.73 -5.63
CA ALA A 19 26.00 -26.86 -5.29
C ALA A 19 25.30 -25.51 -5.50
N ALA A 20 24.70 -25.34 -6.69
CA ALA A 20 23.91 -24.16 -7.00
C ALA A 20 22.65 -24.12 -6.10
N LEU A 21 22.68 -23.27 -5.09
CA LEU A 21 21.54 -23.01 -4.22
C LEU A 21 20.45 -22.32 -5.03
N LEU A 22 19.49 -23.10 -5.52
CA LEU A 22 18.25 -22.62 -6.11
C LEU A 22 17.43 -21.94 -5.00
N LEU A 23 17.62 -20.63 -4.86
CA LEU A 23 16.76 -19.75 -4.09
C LEU A 23 15.40 -19.63 -4.80
N SER A 24 14.58 -20.67 -4.64
CA SER A 24 13.15 -20.61 -4.97
C SER A 24 12.53 -19.45 -4.19
N PRO A 25 11.95 -18.43 -4.85
CA PRO A 25 11.26 -17.37 -4.13
C PRO A 25 10.08 -17.99 -3.37
N THR A 26 10.10 -17.88 -2.04
CA THR A 26 8.97 -18.29 -1.21
C THR A 26 7.74 -17.47 -1.62
N PRO A 27 6.59 -18.10 -1.93
CA PRO A 27 5.39 -17.35 -2.26
C PRO A 27 4.99 -16.50 -1.05
N VAL A 28 5.01 -15.18 -1.19
CA VAL A 28 4.48 -14.28 -0.17
C VAL A 28 3.00 -14.61 -0.01
N ARG A 29 2.64 -15.04 1.19
CA ARG A 29 1.28 -15.46 1.51
C ARG A 29 0.50 -14.23 1.96
N ALA A 30 -0.48 -13.82 1.16
CA ALA A 30 -1.37 -12.73 1.51
C ALA A 30 -2.04 -12.98 2.88
N GLU A 31 -1.73 -12.13 3.86
CA GLU A 31 -2.21 -12.26 5.25
C GLU A 31 -3.09 -11.07 5.62
N VAL A 32 -4.27 -11.33 6.20
CA VAL A 32 -5.20 -10.27 6.63
C VAL A 32 -4.73 -9.72 7.98
N LEU A 33 -4.07 -8.56 7.95
CA LEU A 33 -3.55 -7.85 9.12
C LEU A 33 -4.68 -7.41 10.07
N TYR A 34 -5.75 -6.84 9.51
CA TYR A 34 -6.95 -6.49 10.28
C TYR A 34 -8.20 -6.38 9.39
N LYS A 35 -9.37 -6.41 10.04
CA LYS A 35 -10.68 -6.12 9.44
C LYS A 35 -11.32 -4.94 10.15
N LEU A 36 -11.87 -4.00 9.39
CA LEU A 36 -12.66 -2.85 9.87
C LEU A 36 -14.05 -2.92 9.23
N ASP A 37 -15.10 -3.10 10.04
CA ASP A 37 -16.49 -2.94 9.59
C ASP A 37 -16.92 -1.49 9.87
N THR A 38 -17.32 -0.76 8.83
CA THR A 38 -17.50 0.69 8.86
C THR A 38 -18.46 1.17 7.76
N MET A 39 -18.49 2.48 7.49
CA MET A 39 -19.23 3.09 6.39
C MET A 39 -18.28 3.52 5.27
N CYS A 40 -18.65 3.20 4.02
CA CYS A 40 -17.96 3.64 2.81
C CYS A 40 -18.92 4.39 1.89
N SER A 41 -18.41 5.23 1.00
CA SER A 41 -19.19 5.75 -0.13
C SER A 41 -18.42 5.65 -1.44
N VAL A 42 -19.16 5.59 -2.55
CA VAL A 42 -18.63 5.43 -3.90
C VAL A 42 -19.14 6.58 -4.76
N LYS A 43 -18.26 7.15 -5.60
CA LYS A 43 -18.55 8.27 -6.51
C LYS A 43 -19.29 9.43 -5.83
N GLY A 44 -18.86 9.76 -4.61
CA GLY A 44 -19.42 10.84 -3.79
C GLY A 44 -20.84 10.63 -3.24
N GLY A 45 -21.45 9.46 -3.47
CA GLY A 45 -22.83 9.13 -3.07
C GLY A 45 -23.04 8.92 -1.57
N ALA A 46 -24.24 8.45 -1.21
CA ALA A 46 -24.61 8.20 0.18
C ALA A 46 -23.72 7.10 0.83
N PRO A 47 -23.33 7.26 2.11
CA PRO A 47 -22.61 6.21 2.84
C PRO A 47 -23.42 4.92 2.97
N GLN A 48 -22.74 3.78 2.84
CA GLN A 48 -23.28 2.43 2.95
C GLN A 48 -22.37 1.57 3.85
N PRO A 49 -22.90 0.58 4.57
CA PRO A 49 -22.07 -0.36 5.33
C PRO A 49 -21.07 -1.09 4.43
N CYS A 50 -19.84 -1.21 4.91
CA CYS A 50 -18.75 -1.90 4.23
C CYS A 50 -17.81 -2.62 5.20
N THR A 51 -17.14 -3.66 4.69
CA THR A 51 -15.96 -4.25 5.31
C THR A 51 -14.73 -3.71 4.60
N VAL A 52 -13.68 -3.35 5.34
CA VAL A 52 -12.34 -3.12 4.81
C VAL A 52 -11.38 -4.11 5.44
N GLU A 53 -10.69 -4.88 4.62
CA GLU A 53 -9.60 -5.76 5.04
C GLU A 53 -8.28 -5.12 4.64
N ALA A 54 -7.35 -4.98 5.60
CA ALA A 54 -5.96 -4.68 5.31
C ALA A 54 -5.19 -6.00 5.16
N ILE A 55 -4.44 -6.15 4.07
CA ILE A 55 -3.82 -7.40 3.65
C ILE A 55 -2.37 -7.13 3.29
N ASP A 56 -1.43 -7.85 3.90
CA ASP A 56 -0.02 -7.77 3.56
C ASP A 56 0.29 -8.59 2.30
N GLU A 57 0.92 -7.99 1.30
CA GLU A 57 1.51 -8.66 0.13
C GLU A 57 3.05 -8.48 0.08
N GLY A 58 3.68 -8.04 1.17
CA GLY A 58 5.13 -8.01 1.40
C GLY A 58 5.86 -6.78 0.86
N ASP A 59 5.50 -6.29 -0.33
CA ASP A 59 5.95 -5.00 -0.87
C ASP A 59 4.87 -3.91 -0.83
N ALA A 60 3.66 -4.28 -0.39
CA ALA A 60 2.50 -3.41 -0.32
C ALA A 60 1.46 -3.93 0.68
N THR A 61 0.66 -3.02 1.24
CA THR A 61 -0.62 -3.36 1.87
C THR A 61 -1.77 -3.14 0.89
N LEU A 62 -2.65 -4.13 0.74
CA LEU A 62 -3.93 -3.99 0.06
C LEU A 62 -5.05 -3.69 1.06
N TYR A 63 -5.78 -2.61 0.83
CA TYR A 63 -7.02 -2.27 1.52
C TYR A 63 -8.21 -2.66 0.62
N ARG A 64 -8.75 -3.86 0.85
CA ARG A 64 -9.88 -4.43 0.10
C ARG A 64 -11.19 -3.98 0.75
N HIS A 65 -11.89 -3.07 0.07
CA HIS A 65 -13.19 -2.54 0.49
C HIS A 65 -14.31 -3.36 -0.16
N THR A 66 -15.13 -4.04 0.64
CA THR A 66 -16.32 -4.77 0.20
C THR A 66 -17.56 -3.97 0.56
N ILE A 67 -18.27 -3.49 -0.46
CA ILE A 67 -19.41 -2.56 -0.35
C ILE A 67 -20.62 -3.22 -1.04
N GLY A 68 -21.40 -3.99 -0.28
CA GLY A 68 -22.49 -4.80 -0.81
C GLY A 68 -22.02 -5.88 -1.78
N LYS A 69 -22.14 -5.63 -3.09
CA LYS A 69 -21.63 -6.50 -4.17
C LYS A 69 -20.38 -5.95 -4.88
N THR A 70 -19.98 -4.72 -4.56
CA THR A 70 -18.82 -4.06 -5.15
C THR A 70 -17.58 -4.34 -4.32
N VAL A 71 -16.47 -4.67 -4.97
CA VAL A 71 -15.14 -4.74 -4.33
C VAL A 71 -14.26 -3.67 -4.95
N ALA A 72 -13.59 -2.87 -4.11
CA ALA A 72 -12.64 -1.85 -4.51
C ALA A 72 -11.35 -2.00 -3.69
N THR A 73 -10.22 -2.20 -4.36
CA THR A 73 -8.94 -2.49 -3.70
C THR A 73 -7.99 -1.31 -3.90
N ILE A 74 -7.58 -0.67 -2.80
CA ILE A 74 -6.47 0.29 -2.81
C ILE A 74 -5.19 -0.45 -2.43
N ARG A 75 -4.12 -0.27 -3.20
CA ARG A 75 -2.76 -0.71 -2.86
C ARG A 75 -1.96 0.49 -2.36
N VAL A 76 -1.26 0.32 -1.25
CA VAL A 76 -0.27 1.27 -0.73
C VAL A 76 1.08 0.57 -0.60
N THR A 77 2.12 1.16 -1.15
CA THR A 77 3.53 0.75 -0.98
C THR A 77 4.25 1.92 -0.32
N ASP A 78 5.08 1.67 0.70
CA ASP A 78 5.62 2.75 1.56
C ASP A 78 7.01 3.27 1.14
N GLN A 79 7.77 2.51 0.35
CA GLN A 79 9.15 2.85 -0.01
C GLN A 79 9.38 2.79 -1.54
N PRO A 80 9.02 3.84 -2.30
CA PRO A 80 8.42 5.11 -1.88
C PRO A 80 6.91 5.00 -1.65
N VAL A 81 6.36 5.93 -0.84
CA VAL A 81 4.90 6.10 -0.68
C VAL A 81 4.25 6.31 -2.03
N THR A 82 3.47 5.31 -2.48
CA THR A 82 2.65 5.34 -3.67
C THR A 82 1.32 4.66 -3.43
N MET A 83 0.26 5.16 -4.08
CA MET A 83 -1.10 4.61 -3.96
C MET A 83 -1.73 4.32 -5.32
N ALA A 84 -2.45 3.20 -5.42
CA ALA A 84 -3.15 2.79 -6.63
C ALA A 84 -4.49 2.12 -6.35
N LEU A 85 -5.48 2.33 -7.22
CA LEU A 85 -6.76 1.62 -7.24
C LEU A 85 -6.71 0.45 -8.24
N GLN A 86 -7.30 -0.69 -7.88
CA GLN A 86 -7.47 -1.82 -8.79
C GLN A 86 -8.55 -1.51 -9.84
N LYS A 87 -8.25 -1.72 -11.12
CA LYS A 87 -9.20 -1.50 -12.22
C LYS A 87 -10.20 -2.66 -12.32
N PRO A 88 -11.45 -2.42 -12.76
CA PRO A 88 -12.33 -3.47 -13.25
C PRO A 88 -11.64 -4.26 -14.38
N GLY A 89 -11.66 -5.59 -14.31
CA GLY A 89 -10.92 -6.46 -15.23
C GLY A 89 -9.44 -6.69 -14.87
N GLY A 90 -8.92 -6.04 -13.82
CA GLY A 90 -7.58 -6.26 -13.28
C GLY A 90 -6.55 -5.21 -13.69
N GLY A 91 -5.36 -5.32 -13.08
CA GLY A 91 -4.32 -4.29 -13.14
C GLY A 91 -4.62 -3.07 -12.26
N TRP A 92 -3.66 -2.15 -12.20
CA TRP A 92 -3.68 -1.00 -11.29
C TRP A 92 -3.80 0.32 -12.06
N MET A 93 -4.40 1.33 -11.43
CA MET A 93 -4.28 2.74 -11.78
C MET A 93 -3.74 3.54 -10.61
N THR A 94 -2.72 4.36 -10.86
CA THR A 94 -2.25 5.40 -9.94
C THR A 94 -3.42 6.25 -9.44
N LEU A 95 -3.47 6.56 -8.13
CA LEU A 95 -4.39 7.57 -7.62
C LEU A 95 -3.93 8.97 -8.06
N VAL A 96 -4.87 9.89 -8.29
CA VAL A 96 -4.59 11.32 -8.53
C VAL A 96 -4.44 12.05 -7.20
N ASN A 97 -5.26 11.70 -6.21
CA ASN A 97 -5.13 12.18 -4.84
C ASN A 97 -5.74 11.21 -3.80
N ALA A 98 -5.34 11.43 -2.56
CA ALA A 98 -5.98 10.90 -1.36
C ALA A 98 -6.12 12.05 -0.36
N GLY A 99 -7.24 12.12 0.38
CA GLY A 99 -7.47 13.16 1.37
C GLY A 99 -8.18 12.64 2.61
N ALA A 100 -7.89 13.24 3.76
CA ALA A 100 -8.47 12.92 5.05
C ALA A 100 -9.26 14.12 5.58
N ARG A 101 -10.48 13.88 6.05
CA ARG A 101 -11.27 14.85 6.82
C ARG A 101 -11.46 14.33 8.25
N PHE A 102 -10.94 15.06 9.22
CA PHE A 102 -10.87 14.62 10.62
C PHE A 102 -12.22 14.76 11.35
N SER A 103 -12.99 15.82 11.12
CA SER A 103 -14.33 16.03 11.71
C SER A 103 -15.32 14.90 11.39
N THR A 104 -15.20 14.29 10.21
CA THR A 104 -16.04 13.17 9.77
C THR A 104 -15.28 11.83 9.78
N ASN A 105 -14.05 11.79 10.30
CA ASN A 105 -13.15 10.63 10.29
C ASN A 105 -13.11 9.90 8.93
N THR A 106 -13.12 10.65 7.82
CA THR A 106 -13.28 10.10 6.47
C THR A 106 -12.00 10.23 5.66
N ILE A 107 -11.52 9.13 5.10
CA ILE A 107 -10.48 9.10 4.06
C ILE A 107 -11.18 8.96 2.71
N CYS A 108 -10.78 9.74 1.71
CA CYS A 108 -11.31 9.71 0.36
C CYS A 108 -10.18 9.62 -0.68
N PHE A 109 -10.33 8.73 -1.66
CA PHE A 109 -9.41 8.50 -2.77
C PHE A 109 -10.02 9.04 -4.07
N ASN A 110 -9.19 9.53 -5.00
CA ASN A 110 -9.57 10.02 -6.33
C ASN A 110 -10.82 10.93 -6.30
N ASN A 111 -10.70 12.12 -5.70
CA ASN A 111 -11.78 13.13 -5.68
C ASN A 111 -13.14 12.62 -5.15
N ARG A 112 -13.12 11.71 -4.16
CA ARG A 112 -14.30 11.02 -3.57
C ARG A 112 -14.90 9.89 -4.44
N ASP A 113 -14.13 9.34 -5.38
CA ASP A 113 -14.49 8.11 -6.10
C ASP A 113 -14.72 6.92 -5.16
N LEU A 114 -13.93 6.83 -4.10
CA LEU A 114 -14.09 5.91 -2.97
C LEU A 114 -13.79 6.69 -1.68
N CYS A 115 -14.65 6.59 -0.68
CA CYS A 115 -14.38 7.07 0.67
C CYS A 115 -14.67 5.97 1.71
N VAL A 116 -13.97 6.04 2.83
CA VAL A 116 -14.08 5.13 3.98
C VAL A 116 -14.03 5.94 5.27
N VAL A 117 -14.87 5.61 6.25
CA VAL A 117 -14.78 6.15 7.61
C VAL A 117 -13.81 5.29 8.42
N ASN A 118 -12.74 5.87 8.95
CA ASN A 118 -11.74 5.18 9.77
C ASN A 118 -11.28 6.08 10.94
N PRO A 119 -12.02 6.07 12.07
CA PRO A 119 -11.69 6.90 13.22
C PRO A 119 -10.42 6.43 13.93
N ASN A 120 -10.12 5.13 13.92
CA ASN A 120 -8.94 4.61 14.63
C ASN A 120 -7.64 5.18 14.04
N TYR A 121 -7.52 5.20 12.71
CA TYR A 121 -6.36 5.77 12.02
C TYR A 121 -6.32 7.30 12.12
N LEU A 122 -7.45 7.98 11.95
CA LEU A 122 -7.46 9.45 11.95
C LEU A 122 -7.36 10.06 13.35
N ASN A 123 -7.77 9.35 14.40
CA ASN A 123 -7.44 9.72 15.78
C ASN A 123 -5.95 9.52 16.06
N SER A 124 -5.36 8.37 15.72
CA SER A 124 -3.93 8.13 15.98
C SER A 124 -3.05 9.14 15.23
N VAL A 125 -3.37 9.49 13.98
CA VAL A 125 -2.67 10.56 13.24
C VAL A 125 -2.70 11.91 13.97
N ARG A 126 -3.78 12.25 14.69
CA ARG A 126 -3.85 13.48 15.51
C ARG A 126 -3.09 13.36 16.83
N GLU A 127 -3.13 12.19 17.45
CA GLU A 127 -2.40 11.88 18.70
C GLU A 127 -0.88 11.87 18.48
N ASP A 128 -0.43 11.34 17.33
CA ASP A 128 0.97 11.27 16.90
C ASP A 128 1.52 12.62 16.39
N ASN A 129 0.66 13.53 15.89
CA ASN A 129 1.07 14.77 15.20
C ASN A 129 0.31 16.03 15.69
N PRO A 130 0.20 16.30 17.00
CA PRO A 130 -0.69 17.32 17.55
C PRO A 130 -0.45 18.72 16.96
N ASP A 131 0.77 19.24 17.01
CA ASP A 131 1.13 20.58 16.52
C ASP A 131 0.88 20.75 14.99
N SER A 132 0.91 19.65 14.24
CA SER A 132 0.66 19.66 12.80
C SER A 132 -0.82 19.51 12.45
N MET A 133 -1.65 19.04 13.37
CA MET A 133 -3.08 18.81 13.19
C MET A 133 -3.97 19.79 13.98
N ASP A 134 -3.39 20.68 14.80
CA ASP A 134 -4.14 21.68 15.54
C ASP A 134 -4.87 22.66 14.61
N GLY A 135 -6.13 22.94 14.92
CA GLY A 135 -7.07 23.71 14.11
C GLY A 135 -7.49 23.11 12.77
N ARG A 136 -6.86 22.03 12.28
CA ARG A 136 -7.06 21.51 10.91
C ARG A 136 -8.17 20.47 10.82
N ASP A 137 -8.92 20.51 9.72
CA ASP A 137 -9.96 19.51 9.41
C ASP A 137 -9.64 18.69 8.16
N LEU A 138 -9.04 19.30 7.13
CA LEU A 138 -8.81 18.67 5.84
C LEU A 138 -7.32 18.62 5.48
N VAL A 139 -6.87 17.44 5.05
CA VAL A 139 -5.59 17.24 4.36
C VAL A 139 -5.88 16.62 3.00
N ILE A 140 -5.26 17.09 1.92
CA ILE A 140 -5.22 16.37 0.64
C ILE A 140 -3.79 16.23 0.15
N VAL A 141 -3.43 15.03 -0.26
CA VAL A 141 -2.16 14.64 -0.87
C VAL A 141 -2.42 14.32 -2.34
N HIS A 142 -1.78 15.07 -3.23
CA HIS A 142 -1.83 14.84 -4.68
C HIS A 142 -0.62 14.03 -5.13
N PHE A 143 -0.83 13.09 -6.05
CA PHE A 143 0.23 12.25 -6.61
C PHE A 143 0.56 12.68 -8.05
N ASN A 144 1.81 12.45 -8.47
CA ASN A 144 2.19 12.58 -9.88
C ASN A 144 1.89 11.29 -10.67
N GLN A 145 2.17 11.29 -11.98
CA GLN A 145 1.91 10.14 -12.87
C GLN A 145 2.62 8.84 -12.42
N ALA A 146 3.75 8.94 -11.70
CA ALA A 146 4.47 7.81 -11.12
C ALA A 146 3.95 7.39 -9.73
N GLY A 147 2.82 7.94 -9.28
CA GLY A 147 2.13 7.62 -8.02
C GLY A 147 2.78 8.17 -6.76
N ARG A 148 3.89 8.91 -6.89
CA ARG A 148 4.58 9.53 -5.76
C ARG A 148 3.89 10.82 -5.36
N VAL A 149 3.92 11.14 -4.06
CA VAL A 149 3.47 12.43 -3.53
C VAL A 149 4.14 13.59 -4.29
N ASN A 150 3.33 14.55 -4.72
CA ASN A 150 3.74 15.73 -5.49
C ASN A 150 3.52 17.02 -4.71
N VAL A 151 2.36 17.16 -4.06
CA VAL A 151 2.01 18.29 -3.19
C VAL A 151 1.01 17.83 -2.13
N SER A 152 1.14 18.36 -0.92
CA SER A 152 0.16 18.21 0.15
C SER A 152 -0.38 19.58 0.55
N CYS A 153 -1.67 19.67 0.81
CA CYS A 153 -2.36 20.90 1.20
C CYS A 153 -3.21 20.66 2.45
N TYR A 154 -3.58 21.77 3.10
CA TYR A 154 -4.41 21.80 4.31
C TYR A 154 -5.57 22.77 4.09
N ASP A 155 -6.76 22.36 4.53
CA ASP A 155 -7.96 23.19 4.63
C ASP A 155 -8.21 24.04 3.37
N ASP A 156 -8.44 25.35 3.50
CA ASP A 156 -8.71 26.28 2.39
C ASP A 156 -7.59 26.28 1.32
N GLY A 157 -6.35 25.96 1.72
CA GLY A 157 -5.22 25.85 0.79
C GLY A 157 -5.39 24.75 -0.25
N CYS A 158 -6.27 23.77 -0.03
CA CYS A 158 -6.55 22.71 -0.99
C CYS A 158 -7.40 23.14 -2.20
N ASP A 159 -8.20 24.21 -2.08
CA ASP A 159 -8.94 24.72 -3.25
C ASP A 159 -8.06 25.54 -4.19
N VAL A 160 -6.98 26.16 -3.67
CA VAL A 160 -5.94 26.81 -4.48
C VAL A 160 -5.20 25.78 -5.34
N VAL A 161 -4.76 24.67 -4.72
CA VAL A 161 -3.91 23.65 -5.38
C VAL A 161 -4.61 22.94 -6.56
N LYS A 162 -5.94 22.75 -6.52
CA LYS A 162 -6.71 22.24 -7.68
C LYS A 162 -6.41 23.02 -8.96
N HIS A 163 -6.45 24.36 -8.86
CA HIS A 163 -6.28 25.26 -10.00
C HIS A 163 -4.85 25.34 -10.55
N GLU A 164 -3.88 24.69 -9.91
CA GLU A 164 -2.51 24.54 -10.41
C GLU A 164 -2.24 23.14 -10.96
N VAL A 165 -2.81 22.10 -10.34
CA VAL A 165 -2.69 20.71 -10.81
C VAL A 165 -3.46 20.50 -12.12
N ASP A 166 -4.63 21.11 -12.29
CA ASP A 166 -5.46 20.99 -13.51
C ASP A 166 -4.88 21.73 -14.75
N LYS A 167 -3.75 22.44 -14.62
CA LYS A 167 -3.12 23.26 -15.69
C LYS A 167 -1.89 22.63 -16.34
N LYS A 168 -1.55 21.37 -16.03
CA LYS A 168 -0.23 20.77 -16.31
C LYS A 168 -0.28 19.38 -16.94
#